data_AF-A0A524IRL5-F1
#
_entry.id   AF-A0A524IRL5-F1
#
_cell.length_a   1.000
_cell.length_b   1.000
_cell.length_c   1.000
_cell.angle_alpha   90.00
_cell.angle_beta   90.00
_cell.angle_gamma   90.00
#
_symmetry.space_group_name_H-M   'P 1'
#
loop_
_entity.id
_entity.type
_entity.pdbx_description
1 polymer ?
#
loop_
_entity_poly.entity_id
_entity_poly.type
_entity_poly.pdbx_seq_one_letter_code
_entity_poly.pdbx_strand_id
1 'polypeptide(L)'
;HSLIYGFDYLHTVPQSEGTINGRHEDDDTVDEVGGYVQYEGALSDMFELVLAARVDKHSRLNDAVFSPRAAIVYKPDDTNSFRLTFNRAFTTPTTLNFFLDLSQV
;
A
#
# COMPACT_ATOMS: atom_id res chain seq x y z
N HIS A 1 -18.26 16.63 5.32
CA HIS A 1 -16.85 16.20 5.41
C HIS A 1 -16.80 14.85 6.12
N SER A 2 -15.95 13.93 5.68
CA SER A 2 -15.73 12.58 6.22
C SER A 2 -14.25 12.39 6.49
N LEU A 3 -13.91 11.77 7.61
CA LEU A 3 -12.54 11.43 7.98
C LEU A 3 -12.53 9.97 8.43
N ILE A 4 -11.67 9.17 7.80
CA ILE A 4 -11.48 7.74 8.07
C ILE A 4 -10.00 7.52 8.36
N TYR A 5 -9.70 6.75 9.38
CA TYR A 5 -8.33 6.35 9.70
C TYR A 5 -8.34 4.92 10.23
N GLY A 6 -7.22 4.23 10.10
CA GLY A 6 -7.08 2.86 10.56
C GLY A 6 -5.63 2.42 10.62
N PHE A 7 -5.43 1.27 11.24
CA PHE A 7 -4.16 0.57 11.29
C PHE A 7 -4.40 -0.91 11.03
N ASP A 8 -3.38 -1.60 10.54
CA ASP A 8 -3.40 -3.02 10.27
C ASP A 8 -2.05 -3.65 10.65
N TYR A 9 -2.10 -4.93 10.98
CA TYR A 9 -0.96 -5.76 11.30
C TYR A 9 -1.16 -7.11 10.64
N LEU A 10 -0.15 -7.56 9.89
CA LEU A 10 -0.15 -8.82 9.19
C LEU A 10 1.08 -9.63 9.60
N HIS A 11 0.83 -10.82 10.12
CA HIS A 11 1.86 -11.78 10.48
C HIS A 11 1.79 -12.95 9.50
N THR A 12 2.84 -13.12 8.69
CA THR A 12 2.91 -14.18 7.68
C THR A 12 4.00 -15.18 8.07
N VAL A 13 3.59 -16.43 8.24
CA VAL A 13 4.49 -17.58 8.44
C VAL A 13 4.45 -18.44 7.18
N PRO A 14 5.38 -18.24 6.23
CA PRO A 14 5.46 -19.07 5.05
C PRO A 14 5.94 -20.48 5.42
N GLN A 15 5.24 -21.52 4.94
CA GLN A 15 5.70 -22.91 5.02
C GLN A 15 6.01 -23.43 3.62
N SER A 16 7.26 -23.82 3.36
CA SER A 16 7.71 -24.29 2.04
C SER A 16 8.06 -25.78 1.98
N GLU A 17 7.90 -26.51 3.09
CA GLU A 17 8.27 -27.92 3.23
C GLU A 17 9.69 -28.24 2.68
N GLY A 18 10.63 -27.31 2.89
CA GLY A 18 12.03 -27.42 2.48
C GLY A 18 12.31 -27.18 0.99
N THR A 19 11.32 -26.74 0.19
CA THR A 19 11.48 -26.61 -1.27
C THR A 19 11.98 -25.23 -1.70
N ILE A 20 11.33 -24.14 -1.25
CA ILE A 20 11.63 -22.77 -1.71
C ILE A 20 12.60 -22.05 -0.76
N ASN A 21 12.46 -22.24 0.57
CA ASN A 21 13.27 -21.50 1.56
C ASN A 21 14.46 -22.30 2.12
N GLY A 22 14.60 -23.58 1.78
CA GLY A 22 15.77 -24.40 2.08
C GLY A 22 16.17 -24.41 3.57
N ARG A 23 17.39 -23.98 3.89
CA ARG A 23 17.98 -24.02 5.25
C ARG A 23 17.55 -22.87 6.18
N HIS A 24 16.69 -21.95 5.72
CA HIS A 24 16.23 -20.79 6.51
C HIS A 24 14.75 -20.87 6.91
N GLU A 25 14.11 -22.04 6.80
CA GLU A 25 12.69 -22.24 7.17
C GLU A 25 12.35 -21.85 8.62
N ASP A 26 13.33 -21.81 9.52
CA ASP A 26 13.14 -21.42 10.92
C ASP A 26 13.13 -19.90 11.17
N ASP A 27 13.43 -19.06 10.16
CA ASP A 27 13.50 -17.59 10.31
C ASP A 27 12.99 -16.83 9.07
N ASP A 28 11.83 -17.25 8.56
CA ASP A 28 11.13 -16.62 7.41
C ASP A 28 9.85 -15.86 7.80
N THR A 29 9.67 -15.60 9.09
CA THR A 29 8.53 -14.80 9.56
C THR A 29 8.61 -13.39 8.98
N VAL A 30 7.47 -12.94 8.45
CA VAL A 30 7.30 -11.61 7.87
C VAL A 30 6.21 -10.89 8.66
N ASP A 31 6.60 -9.79 9.31
CA ASP A 31 5.69 -8.89 10.01
C ASP A 31 5.52 -7.61 9.18
N GLU A 32 4.27 -7.27 8.87
CA GLU A 32 3.91 -6.02 8.23
C GLU A 32 2.98 -5.22 9.16
N VAL A 33 3.26 -3.94 9.33
CA VAL A 33 2.40 -3.01 10.05
C VAL A 33 2.10 -1.83 9.14
N GLY A 34 0.81 -1.54 8.99
CA GLY A 34 0.30 -0.49 8.13
C GLY A 34 -0.59 0.48 8.89
N GLY A 35 -0.61 1.73 8.43
CA GLY A 35 -1.50 2.76 8.94
C GLY A 35 -1.98 3.67 7.81
N TYR A 36 -3.24 4.07 7.84
CA TYR A 36 -3.82 4.92 6.81
C TYR A 36 -4.76 5.98 7.37
N VAL A 37 -4.87 7.07 6.62
CA VAL A 37 -5.82 8.15 6.85
C VAL A 37 -6.39 8.63 5.51
N GLN A 38 -7.68 8.93 5.49
CA GLN A 38 -8.40 9.45 4.34
C GLN A 38 -9.38 10.53 4.79
N TYR A 39 -9.36 11.64 4.07
CA TYR A 39 -10.25 12.78 4.24
C TYR A 39 -11.01 13.01 2.94
N GLU A 40 -12.31 13.26 3.07
CA GLU A 40 -13.19 13.66 1.97
C GLU A 40 -14.04 14.85 2.37
N GLY A 41 -14.14 15.87 1.52
CA GLY A 41 -14.98 17.01 1.83
C GLY A 41 -15.21 17.95 0.66
N ALA A 42 -16.37 18.61 0.67
CA ALA A 42 -16.66 19.71 -0.24
C ALA A 42 -15.75 20.91 0.11
N LEU A 43 -15.04 21.44 -0.88
CA LEU A 43 -14.37 22.74 -0.79
C LEU A 43 -15.33 23.88 -1.14
N SER A 44 -16.30 23.60 -2.03
CA SER A 44 -17.42 24.47 -2.39
C SER A 44 -18.54 23.63 -2.98
N ASP A 45 -19.65 24.26 -3.39
CA ASP A 45 -20.78 23.59 -4.04
C ASP A 45 -20.41 22.83 -5.31
N MET A 46 -19.30 23.23 -5.98
CA MET A 46 -18.84 22.63 -7.23
C MET A 46 -17.57 21.79 -7.09
N PHE A 47 -16.90 21.82 -5.92
CA PHE A 47 -15.60 21.15 -5.75
C PHE A 47 -15.59 20.24 -4.53
N GLU A 48 -15.15 19.00 -4.72
CA GLU A 48 -14.85 18.07 -3.64
C GLU A 48 -13.37 17.70 -3.67
N LEU A 49 -12.79 17.58 -2.48
CA LEU A 49 -11.41 17.19 -2.25
C LEU A 49 -11.39 15.83 -1.55
N VAL A 50 -10.54 14.94 -2.07
CA VAL A 50 -10.20 13.66 -1.45
C VAL A 50 -8.70 13.62 -1.23
N LEU A 51 -8.28 13.42 0.01
CA LEU A 51 -6.88 13.24 0.39
C LEU A 51 -6.75 11.92 1.13
N ALA A 52 -5.76 11.11 0.77
CA ALA A 52 -5.45 9.88 1.48
C ALA A 52 -3.95 9.66 1.56
N ALA A 53 -3.51 9.04 2.64
CA ALA A 53 -2.13 8.66 2.85
C ALA A 53 -2.06 7.34 3.60
N ARG A 54 -1.14 6.48 3.19
CA ARG A 54 -0.84 5.21 3.85
C ARG A 54 0.67 5.08 4.06
N VAL A 55 1.04 4.52 5.22
CA VAL A 55 2.41 4.13 5.55
C VAL A 55 2.41 2.65 5.86
N ASP A 56 3.26 1.90 5.19
CA ASP A 56 3.45 0.46 5.40
C ASP A 56 4.90 0.20 5.79
N LYS A 57 5.13 -0.57 6.85
CA LYS A 57 6.45 -1.01 7.28
C LYS A 57 6.50 -2.53 7.29
N HIS A 58 7.51 -3.07 6.64
CA HIS A 58 7.69 -4.50 6.47
C HIS A 58 9.00 -4.94 7.13
N SER A 59 9.02 -6.06 7.87
CA SER A 59 10.21 -6.50 8.61
C SER A 59 11.41 -6.82 7.71
N ARG A 60 11.18 -7.15 6.43
CA ARG A 60 12.24 -7.42 5.43
C ARG A 60 12.67 -6.18 4.62
N LEU A 61 11.95 -5.07 4.72
CA LEU A 61 12.34 -3.79 4.12
C LEU A 61 12.92 -2.88 5.21
N ASN A 62 14.13 -2.35 4.99
CA ASN A 62 14.71 -1.39 5.94
C ASN A 62 13.93 -0.06 5.99
N ASP A 63 13.23 0.30 4.90
CA ASP A 63 12.54 1.58 4.75
C ASP A 63 11.02 1.41 4.74
N ALA A 64 10.32 2.32 5.42
CA ALA A 64 8.87 2.42 5.37
C ALA A 64 8.39 2.96 4.02
N VAL A 65 7.33 2.37 3.48
CA VAL A 65 6.72 2.74 2.21
C VAL A 65 5.62 3.77 2.45
N PHE A 66 5.72 4.92 1.78
CA PHE A 66 4.70 5.97 1.84
C PHE A 66 3.89 6.05 0.53
N SER A 67 2.58 5.89 0.65
CA SER A 67 1.63 5.84 -0.47
C SER A 67 0.58 6.96 -0.38
N PRO A 68 0.87 8.15 -0.95
CA PRO A 68 -0.08 9.25 -1.00
C PRO A 68 -1.08 9.13 -2.17
N ARG A 69 -2.30 9.63 -1.96
CA ARG A 69 -3.33 9.83 -2.98
C ARG A 69 -4.03 11.17 -2.75
N ALA A 70 -4.25 11.91 -3.82
CA ALA A 70 -5.04 13.13 -3.82
C ALA A 70 -5.96 13.14 -5.03
N ALA A 71 -7.19 13.58 -4.85
CA ALA A 71 -8.12 13.80 -5.94
C ALA A 71 -8.94 15.07 -5.73
N ILE A 72 -9.28 15.72 -6.83
CA ILE A 72 -10.27 16.78 -6.86
C ILE A 72 -11.39 16.36 -7.80
N VAL A 73 -12.63 16.60 -7.38
CA VAL A 73 -13.82 16.36 -8.18
C VAL A 73 -14.46 17.72 -8.44
N TYR A 74 -14.65 18.03 -9.71
CA TYR A 74 -15.38 19.20 -10.16
C TYR A 74 -16.76 18.76 -10.65
N LYS A 75 -17.80 19.37 -10.10
CA LYS A 75 -19.21 19.14 -10.42
C LYS A 75 -19.81 20.46 -10.91
N PRO A 76 -19.76 20.76 -12.22
CA PRO A 76 -20.37 21.98 -12.76
C PRO A 76 -21.89 22.01 -12.61
N ASP A 77 -22.53 20.83 -12.58
CA ASP A 77 -23.97 20.64 -12.39
C ASP A 77 -24.24 19.25 -11.81
N ASP A 78 -25.51 18.95 -11.52
CA ASP A 78 -25.94 17.69 -10.89
C ASP A 78 -25.78 16.45 -11.79
N THR A 79 -25.49 16.63 -13.08
CA THR A 79 -25.40 15.56 -14.09
C THR A 79 -24.00 15.31 -14.63
N ASN A 80 -23.08 16.26 -14.44
CA ASN A 80 -21.71 16.18 -14.95
C ASN A 80 -20.70 16.21 -13.81
N SER A 81 -19.68 15.35 -13.89
CA SER A 81 -18.55 15.41 -12.96
C SER A 81 -17.24 15.07 -13.64
N PHE A 82 -16.19 15.79 -13.26
CA PHE A 82 -14.83 15.57 -13.70
C PHE A 82 -13.97 15.28 -12.48
N ARG A 83 -13.25 14.15 -12.50
CA ARG A 83 -12.35 13.77 -11.40
C ARG A 83 -10.92 13.69 -11.90
N LEU A 84 -10.03 14.43 -11.25
CA LEU A 84 -8.59 14.31 -11.44
C LEU A 84 -8.00 13.68 -10.19
N THR A 85 -7.25 12.59 -10.36
CA THR A 85 -6.64 11.84 -9.25
C THR A 85 -5.15 11.65 -9.52
N PHE A 86 -4.36 11.87 -8.49
CA PHE A 86 -2.96 11.50 -8.41
C PHE A 86 -2.79 10.46 -7.31
N ASN A 87 -2.09 9.36 -7.59
CA ASN A 87 -1.69 8.39 -6.58
C ASN A 87 -0.28 7.90 -6.84
N ARG A 88 0.46 7.66 -5.76
CA ARG A 88 1.72 6.92 -5.80
C ARG A 88 1.53 5.65 -4.98
N ALA A 89 1.63 4.51 -5.64
CA ALA A 89 1.70 3.21 -5.00
C ALA A 89 3.10 2.64 -5.24
N PHE A 90 3.61 1.92 -4.24
CA PHE A 90 4.84 1.17 -4.36
C PHE A 90 4.50 -0.31 -4.38
N THR A 91 5.07 -1.03 -5.34
CA THR A 91 5.10 -2.48 -5.29
C THR A 91 6.39 -2.85 -4.59
N THR A 92 6.30 -3.30 -3.33
CA THR A 92 7.42 -3.94 -2.66
C THR A 92 7.90 -5.11 -3.52
N PRO A 93 9.18 -5.18 -3.93
CA PRO A 93 9.70 -6.38 -4.55
C PRO A 93 9.51 -7.53 -3.56
N THR A 94 8.67 -8.51 -3.91
CA THR A 94 8.51 -9.72 -3.11
C THR A 94 9.86 -10.45 -3.05
N THR A 95 10.06 -11.23 -1.99
CA THR A 95 11.24 -12.06 -1.67
C THR A 95 11.73 -12.98 -2.81
N LEU A 96 10.99 -13.05 -3.92
CA LEU A 96 11.34 -13.75 -5.15
C LEU A 96 12.53 -13.15 -5.94
N ASN A 97 12.92 -11.90 -5.68
CA ASN A 97 14.11 -11.31 -6.34
C ASN A 97 15.44 -11.65 -5.65
N PHE A 98 15.45 -12.27 -4.48
CA PHE A 98 16.68 -12.67 -3.79
C PHE A 98 17.09 -14.14 -4.00
N PHE A 99 16.24 -14.98 -4.62
CA PHE A 99 16.50 -16.41 -4.84
C PHE A 99 16.55 -16.86 -6.31
N LEU A 100 16.56 -15.94 -7.28
CA LEU A 100 16.80 -16.27 -8.69
C LEU A 100 18.32 -16.30 -8.99
N ASP A 101 19.01 -17.25 -8.36
CA ASP A 101 20.26 -17.82 -8.90
C ASP A 101 19.95 -19.20 -9.46
N LEU A 102 19.24 -19.24 -10.59
CA LEU A 102 19.26 -20.42 -11.45
C LEU A 102 20.62 -20.40 -12.13
N SER A 103 21.56 -21.13 -11.55
CA SER A 103 22.83 -21.51 -12.17
C SER A 103 22.59 -21.81 -13.64
N GLN A 104 23.26 -21.06 -14.51
CA GLN A 104 23.39 -21.45 -15.90
C GLN A 104 23.93 -22.88 -15.95
N VAL A 105 23.12 -23.80 -16.48
CA VAL A 105 23.57 -25.11 -16.95
C VAL A 105 23.42 -25.12 -18.46
#